data_AF-A0A087V186-F1
#
_entry.id   AF-A0A087V186-F1
#
_cell.length_a   1.000
_cell.length_b   1.000
_cell.length_c   1.000
_cell.angle_alpha   90.00
_cell.angle_beta   90.00
_cell.angle_gamma   90.00
#
_symmetry.space_group_name_H-M   'P 1'
#
loop_
_entity.id
_entity.type
_entity.pdbx_description
1 polymer ?
#
loop_
_entity_poly.entity_id
_entity_poly.type
_entity_poly.pdbx_seq_one_letter_code
_entity_poly.pdbx_strand_id
1 'polypeptide(L)'
;MLSQNCNILAPTEVTHIPTNPRGRPDVLDIVITHNIAQVPSINVDADLSSDHLPLRFTLYGLRHGLPPLKTKINWNNFTHILNNHIQASADFSTTQ
;
A
#
# COMPACT_ATOMS: atom_id res chain seq x y z
N MET A 1 -3.97 -20.83 -1.05
CA MET A 1 -4.39 -20.79 0.37
C MET A 1 -3.43 -19.86 1.10
N LEU A 2 -3.91 -18.85 1.81
CA LEU A 2 -3.04 -18.02 2.65
C LEU A 2 -2.48 -18.90 3.78
N SER A 3 -1.16 -18.84 3.96
CA SER A 3 -0.41 -19.62 4.94
C SER A 3 -0.85 -19.32 6.37
N GLN A 4 -0.63 -20.27 7.28
CA GLN A 4 -0.77 -20.07 8.72
C GLN A 4 0.01 -18.79 9.11
N ASN A 5 -0.60 -17.92 9.92
CA ASN A 5 -0.07 -16.64 10.43
C ASN A 5 -0.24 -15.38 9.55
N CYS A 6 -1.09 -15.39 8.52
CA CYS A 6 -1.52 -14.16 7.85
C CYS A 6 -2.83 -13.61 8.45
N ASN A 7 -2.86 -12.31 8.79
CA ASN A 7 -4.10 -11.60 9.15
C ASN A 7 -4.42 -10.55 8.10
N ILE A 8 -5.69 -10.45 7.71
CA ILE A 8 -6.22 -9.43 6.82
C ILE A 8 -7.07 -8.47 7.64
N LEU A 9 -6.82 -7.18 7.49
CA LEU A 9 -7.54 -6.12 8.20
C LEU A 9 -8.03 -5.10 7.17
N ALA A 10 -9.33 -4.84 7.19
CA ALA A 10 -9.96 -3.79 6.40
C ALA A 10 -10.56 -2.75 7.36
N PRO A 11 -10.47 -1.45 7.03
CA PRO A 11 -11.11 -0.41 7.84
C PRO A 11 -12.63 -0.51 7.74
N THR A 12 -13.32 0.01 8.75
CA THR A 12 -14.78 0.18 8.71
C THR A 12 -15.21 1.42 7.93
N GLU A 13 -14.27 2.31 7.66
CA GLU A 13 -14.44 3.57 6.94
C GLU A 13 -14.01 3.38 5.47
N VAL A 14 -14.66 4.09 4.55
CA VAL A 14 -14.32 4.04 3.12
C VAL A 14 -12.91 4.58 2.89
N THR A 15 -12.18 3.98 1.96
CA THR A 15 -10.82 4.42 1.60
C THR A 15 -10.73 5.01 0.21
N HIS A 16 -11.79 4.87 -0.58
CA HIS A 16 -11.87 5.42 -1.92
C HIS A 16 -13.17 6.20 -2.10
N ILE A 17 -13.06 7.43 -2.59
CA ILE A 17 -14.15 8.32 -2.93
C ILE A 17 -14.03 8.62 -4.43
N PRO A 18 -14.83 7.94 -5.28
CA PRO A 18 -14.74 8.12 -6.72
C PRO A 18 -15.08 9.55 -7.15
N THR A 19 -14.35 10.05 -8.12
CA THR A 19 -14.61 11.37 -8.75
C THR A 19 -15.86 11.37 -9.63
N ASN A 20 -16.28 10.20 -10.12
CA ASN A 20 -17.52 10.03 -10.86
C ASN A 20 -18.73 10.19 -9.92
N PRO A 21 -19.68 11.11 -10.18
CA PRO A 21 -20.87 11.31 -9.34
C PRO A 21 -21.79 10.09 -9.21
N ARG A 22 -21.68 9.11 -10.11
CA ARG A 22 -22.43 7.83 -10.04
C ARG A 22 -21.66 6.75 -9.28
N GLY A 23 -20.39 6.99 -8.97
CA GLY A 23 -19.55 6.10 -8.18
C GLY A 23 -20.00 6.11 -6.71
N ARG A 24 -19.84 4.97 -6.05
CA ARG A 24 -20.10 4.83 -4.62
C ARG A 24 -18.77 4.76 -3.88
N PRO A 25 -18.61 5.49 -2.76
CA PRO A 25 -17.47 5.29 -1.88
C PRO A 25 -17.39 3.84 -1.41
N ASP A 26 -16.17 3.31 -1.31
CA ASP A 26 -15.94 1.90 -0.97
C ASP A 26 -14.62 1.71 -0.20
N VAL A 27 -14.44 0.54 0.38
CA VAL A 27 -13.20 0.09 1.03
C VAL A 27 -12.38 -0.70 0.00
N LEU A 28 -11.33 -0.08 -0.53
CA LEU A 28 -10.43 -0.72 -1.51
C LEU A 28 -9.04 -1.00 -0.94
N ASP A 29 -8.68 -0.35 0.16
CA ASP A 29 -7.37 -0.47 0.79
C ASP A 29 -7.46 -1.38 2.02
N ILE A 30 -6.54 -2.35 2.09
CA ILE A 30 -6.47 -3.35 3.18
C ILE A 30 -5.04 -3.49 3.69
N VAL A 31 -4.89 -3.94 4.93
CA VAL A 31 -3.61 -4.32 5.51
C VAL A 31 -3.53 -5.83 5.62
N ILE A 32 -2.43 -6.40 5.12
CA ILE A 32 -2.10 -7.80 5.31
C ILE A 32 -0.87 -7.86 6.22
N THR A 33 -0.97 -8.61 7.32
CA THR A 33 0.15 -8.85 8.24
C THR A 33 0.51 -10.32 8.23
N HIS A 34 1.79 -10.63 8.43
CA HIS A 34 2.30 -11.99 8.55
C HIS A 34 3.23 -12.11 9.74
N ASN A 35 3.02 -13.11 10.60
CA ASN A 35 3.79 -13.33 11.83
C ASN A 35 3.81 -12.13 12.79
N ILE A 36 2.78 -11.28 12.75
CA ILE A 36 2.60 -10.20 13.74
C ILE A 36 1.62 -10.71 14.80
N ALA A 37 2.15 -10.97 15.99
CA ALA A 37 1.37 -11.50 17.12
C ALA A 37 0.42 -10.46 17.74
N GLN A 38 0.71 -9.17 17.56
CA GLN A 38 -0.11 -8.08 18.08
C GLN A 38 -1.18 -7.70 17.07
N VAL A 39 -2.40 -7.41 17.53
CA VAL A 39 -3.44 -6.83 16.68
C VAL A 39 -3.11 -5.35 16.45
N PRO A 40 -2.80 -4.94 15.22
CA PRO A 40 -2.47 -3.55 14.92
C PRO A 40 -3.74 -2.70 14.82
N SER A 41 -3.61 -1.40 15.08
CA SER A 41 -4.69 -0.44 14.81
C SER A 41 -4.60 0.03 13.36
N ILE A 42 -5.75 0.09 12.68
CA ILE A 42 -5.91 0.73 11.38
C ILE A 42 -6.97 1.83 11.49
N ASN A 43 -6.74 2.98 10.85
CA ASN A 43 -7.68 4.10 10.79
C ASN A 43 -7.59 4.75 9.41
N VAL A 44 -8.68 5.32 8.91
CA VAL A 44 -8.65 6.13 7.70
C VAL A 44 -8.47 7.59 8.08
N ASP A 45 -7.50 8.26 7.47
CA ASP A 45 -7.27 9.68 7.66
C ASP A 45 -8.06 10.50 6.63
N ALA A 46 -8.72 11.56 7.10
CA ALA A 46 -9.49 12.46 6.25
C ALA A 46 -8.57 13.47 5.52
N ASP A 47 -7.74 12.97 4.62
CA ASP A 47 -6.95 13.78 3.68
C ASP A 47 -7.57 13.69 2.29
N LEU A 48 -7.94 14.84 1.71
CA LEU A 48 -8.68 14.93 0.45
C LEU A 48 -7.78 15.33 -0.75
N SER A 49 -6.47 15.09 -0.65
CA SER A 49 -5.54 15.36 -1.75
C SER A 49 -5.62 14.36 -2.92
N SER A 50 -6.39 13.28 -2.78
CA SER A 50 -6.60 12.22 -3.77
C SER A 50 -8.04 11.68 -3.69
N ASP A 51 -8.45 10.89 -4.69
CA ASP A 51 -9.64 10.04 -4.66
C ASP A 51 -9.49 8.84 -3.72
N HIS A 52 -8.30 8.59 -3.18
CA HIS A 52 -8.05 7.69 -2.05
C HIS A 52 -7.79 8.45 -0.76
N LEU A 53 -8.42 8.00 0.33
CA LEU A 53 -8.14 8.43 1.69
C LEU A 53 -6.99 7.57 2.26
N PRO A 54 -5.97 8.17 2.90
CA PRO A 54 -4.86 7.42 3.46
C PRO A 54 -5.29 6.45 4.58
N LEU A 55 -4.76 5.23 4.54
CA LEU A 55 -4.93 4.23 5.61
C LEU A 55 -3.71 4.26 6.55
N ARG A 56 -3.92 4.69 7.80
CA ARG A 56 -2.88 4.68 8.84
C ARG A 56 -2.86 3.38 9.61
N PHE A 57 -1.74 2.68 9.51
CA PHE A 57 -1.46 1.44 10.23
C PHE A 57 -0.50 1.68 11.41
N THR A 58 -0.91 1.30 12.62
CA THR A 58 -0.12 1.49 13.85
C THR A 58 0.23 0.15 14.48
N LEU A 59 1.52 -0.14 14.57
CA LEU A 59 2.08 -1.28 15.29
C LEU A 59 2.54 -0.86 16.68
N TYR A 60 1.96 -1.46 17.71
CA TYR A 60 2.40 -1.27 19.08
C TYR A 60 3.57 -2.22 19.41
N GLY A 61 4.34 -1.91 20.44
CA GLY A 61 5.17 -2.90 21.12
C GLY A 61 6.30 -3.56 20.30
N LEU A 62 6.77 -2.98 19.20
CA LEU A 62 8.01 -3.43 18.55
C LEU A 62 9.20 -3.17 19.50
N ARG A 63 9.43 -4.10 20.45
CA ARG A 63 10.59 -4.10 21.36
C ARG A 63 11.88 -4.58 20.69
N HIS A 64 11.83 -4.91 19.40
CA HIS A 64 12.97 -5.31 18.60
C HIS A 64 13.25 -4.21 17.59
N GLY A 65 14.54 -3.86 17.50
CA GLY A 65 15.05 -2.70 16.78
C GLY A 65 14.23 -2.39 15.55
N LEU A 66 13.65 -1.18 15.53
CA LEU A 66 13.00 -0.61 14.36
C LEU A 66 13.83 -1.02 13.14
N PRO A 67 13.22 -1.52 12.04
CA PRO A 67 13.96 -1.70 10.80
C PRO A 67 14.76 -0.42 10.57
N PRO A 68 16.07 -0.51 10.32
CA PRO A 68 16.98 0.63 10.43
C PRO A 68 16.36 1.84 9.74
N LEU A 69 16.09 2.89 10.54
CA LEU A 69 15.54 4.14 10.01
C LEU A 69 16.47 4.59 8.90
N LYS A 70 16.00 4.48 7.65
CA LYS A 70 16.74 4.73 6.40
C LYS A 70 17.56 3.52 5.92
N THR A 71 16.93 2.64 5.16
CA THR A 71 17.56 2.29 3.88
C THR A 71 17.40 3.52 3.00
N LYS A 72 18.47 4.30 2.78
CA LYS A 72 18.47 5.23 1.65
C LYS A 72 18.17 4.36 0.43
N ILE A 73 17.00 4.55 -0.17
CA ILE A 73 16.67 3.86 -1.42
C ILE A 73 17.79 4.22 -2.39
N ASN A 74 18.53 3.20 -2.83
CA ASN A 74 19.57 3.39 -3.83
C ASN A 74 18.88 3.51 -5.18
N TRP A 75 18.45 4.74 -5.50
CA TRP A 75 17.77 5.04 -6.76
C TRP A 75 18.60 4.65 -7.97
N ASN A 76 19.93 4.71 -7.89
CA ASN A 76 20.80 4.26 -8.98
C ASN A 76 20.69 2.75 -9.19
N ASN A 77 20.67 1.96 -8.11
CA ASN A 77 20.49 0.51 -8.20
C ASN A 77 19.09 0.14 -8.69
N PHE A 78 18.05 0.81 -8.17
CA PHE A 78 16.68 0.62 -8.63
C PHE A 78 16.54 0.91 -10.13
N THR A 79 17.04 2.06 -10.59
CA THR A 79 17.02 2.44 -12.01
C THR A 79 17.82 1.47 -12.87
N HIS A 80 18.98 1.00 -12.39
CA HIS A 80 19.77 -0.01 -13.09
C HIS A 80 18.97 -1.32 -13.26
N ILE A 81 18.31 -1.79 -12.21
CA ILE A 81 17.46 -2.99 -12.27
C ILE A 81 16.29 -2.78 -13.21
N LEU A 82 15.60 -1.66 -13.11
CA LEU A 82 14.47 -1.34 -13.95
C LEU A 82 14.85 -1.33 -15.43
N ASN A 83 15.98 -0.72 -15.79
CA ASN A 83 16.36 -0.58 -17.19
C ASN A 83 16.97 -1.86 -17.79
N ASN A 84 17.64 -2.69 -16.99
CA ASN A 84 18.41 -3.83 -17.52
C ASN A 84 17.76 -5.19 -17.25
N HIS A 85 16.86 -5.27 -16.28
CA HIS A 85 16.27 -6.53 -15.84
C HIS A 85 14.74 -6.55 -15.92
N ILE A 86 14.10 -5.41 -16.21
CA ILE A 86 12.66 -5.31 -16.38
C ILE A 86 12.39 -4.72 -17.76
N GLN A 87 11.70 -5.46 -18.63
CA GLN A 87 11.23 -4.88 -19.90
C GLN A 87 10.02 -3.98 -19.61
N ALA A 88 10.28 -2.70 -19.37
CA ALA A 88 9.27 -1.67 -19.12
C ALA A 88 8.88 -0.88 -20.39
N SER A 89 9.14 -1.42 -21.58
CA SER A 89 8.69 -0.81 -22.84
C SER A 89 7.23 -1.20 -23.11
N ALA A 90 6.35 -0.21 -23.11
CA ALA A 90 5.02 -0.34 -23.69
C ALA A 90 5.03 0.34 -25.07
N ASP A 91 4.92 -0.46 -26.13
CA ASP A 91 4.75 0.04 -27.47
C ASP A 91 3.28 0.45 -27.66
N PHE A 92 3.02 1.74 -27.53
CA PHE A 92 1.71 2.29 -27.87
C PHE A 92 1.65 2.55 -29.37
N SER A 93 1.00 1.66 -30.10
CA SER A 93 0.66 1.88 -31.51
C SER A 93 -0.65 2.65 -31.59
N THR A 94 -0.60 3.90 -32.03
CA THR A 94 -1.82 4.67 -32.33
C THR A 94 -2.29 4.31 -33.74
N THR A 95 -3.49 3.76 -33.86
CA THR A 95 -4.16 3.56 -35.16
C THR A 95 -4.71 4.90 -35.63
N GLN A 96 -4.33 5.34 -36.83
CA GLN A 96 -5.02 6.44 -37.54
C GLN A 96 -6.27 5.92 -38.23
#